data_AF-A0A8D2LDY9-F1
#
_entry.id   AF-A0A8D2LDY9-F1
#
_cell.length_a   1.000
_cell.length_b   1.000
_cell.length_c   1.000
_cell.angle_alpha   90.00
_cell.angle_beta   90.00
_cell.angle_gamma   90.00
#
_symmetry.space_group_name_H-M   'P 1'
#
loop_
_entity.id
_entity.type
_entity.pdbx_description
1 polymer ?
#
loop_
_entity_poly.entity_id
_entity_poly.type
_entity_poly.pdbx_seq_one_letter_code
_entity_poly.pdbx_strand_id
1 'polypeptide(L)'
;SLYFDRDIQSFLVLYSCAALPFLCQTGIVKTEDFSLPAYIDLRTLPLPAATYTKVLSAEQRALKEKEKASWSALSVDEKVELYRIKFKETYAEMNKGSAEWKTIIGGVCLFLGLTGLLYIWQNKYGRYSALERTVLLVRAAPAKSSQEGLLFKIPSHNGSKGKSRSRDSYTDTHLLPCCAG
;
A
#
# COMPACT_ATOMS: atom_id res chain seq x y z
N SER A 1 -27.24 -19.55 7.05
CA SER A 1 -25.81 -19.49 7.40
C SER A 1 -24.89 -20.11 6.37
N LEU A 2 -25.13 -21.32 5.87
CA LEU A 2 -24.19 -22.03 4.97
C LEU A 2 -24.04 -21.44 3.54
N TYR A 3 -24.94 -20.55 3.11
CA TYR A 3 -24.88 -19.92 1.79
C TYR A 3 -23.86 -18.76 1.72
N PHE A 4 -23.58 -18.12 2.86
CA PHE A 4 -22.80 -16.89 2.94
C PHE A 4 -21.27 -17.14 3.09
N ASP A 5 -20.89 -18.28 3.65
CA ASP A 5 -19.48 -18.71 3.80
C ASP A 5 -18.82 -18.94 2.42
N ARG A 6 -19.58 -19.53 1.49
CA ARG A 6 -19.14 -19.82 0.12
C ARG A 6 -18.88 -18.55 -0.71
N ASP A 7 -19.63 -17.47 -0.48
CA ASP A 7 -19.44 -16.18 -1.17
C ASP A 7 -18.21 -15.44 -0.65
N ILE A 8 -17.90 -15.49 0.65
CA ILE A 8 -16.66 -14.90 1.20
C ILE A 8 -15.42 -15.61 0.66
N GLN A 9 -15.43 -16.94 0.60
CA GLN A 9 -14.33 -17.70 -0.01
C GLN A 9 -14.21 -17.42 -1.51
N SER A 10 -15.31 -17.21 -2.22
CA SER A 10 -15.30 -16.81 -3.63
C SER A 10 -14.69 -15.42 -3.84
N PHE A 11 -14.99 -14.46 -2.96
CA PHE A 11 -14.41 -13.11 -2.97
C PHE A 11 -12.90 -13.12 -2.68
N LEU A 12 -12.43 -13.95 -1.75
CA LEU A 12 -11.00 -14.11 -1.45
C LEU A 12 -10.23 -14.73 -2.62
N VAL A 13 -10.81 -15.72 -3.31
CA VAL A 13 -10.22 -16.33 -4.51
C VAL A 13 -10.13 -15.33 -5.66
N LEU A 14 -11.16 -14.50 -5.86
CA LEU A 14 -11.14 -13.42 -6.85
C LEU A 14 -10.13 -12.31 -6.52
N TYR A 15 -9.93 -12.00 -5.23
CA TYR A 15 -8.93 -11.04 -4.78
C TYR A 15 -7.49 -11.54 -5.02
N SER A 16 -7.23 -12.83 -4.79
CA SER A 16 -5.93 -13.46 -5.09
C SER A 16 -5.65 -13.54 -6.60
N CYS A 17 -6.69 -13.70 -7.43
CA CYS A 17 -6.54 -13.80 -8.89
C CYS A 17 -6.39 -12.43 -9.57
N ALA A 18 -7.10 -11.41 -9.07
CA ALA A 18 -7.08 -10.05 -9.62
C ALA A 18 -5.86 -9.21 -9.19
N ALA A 19 -5.10 -9.62 -8.18
CA ALA A 19 -3.87 -8.95 -7.74
C ALA A 19 -2.62 -9.35 -8.55
N LEU A 20 -2.68 -10.43 -9.32
CA LEU A 20 -1.55 -10.98 -10.08
C LEU A 20 -1.22 -10.32 -11.43
N PRO A 21 -2.09 -9.56 -12.13
CA PRO A 21 -1.73 -9.01 -13.44
C PRO A 21 -0.97 -7.67 -13.37
N PHE A 22 -0.36 -7.32 -12.23
CA PHE A 22 0.48 -6.10 -12.10
C PHE A 22 1.93 -6.28 -12.58
N LEU A 23 2.31 -7.48 -13.04
CA LEU A 23 3.66 -7.73 -13.56
C LEU A 23 3.76 -7.29 -15.02
N CYS A 24 4.00 -5.99 -15.21
CA CYS A 24 4.55 -5.45 -16.45
C CYS A 24 5.91 -6.10 -16.70
N GLN A 25 6.01 -7.05 -17.62
CA GLN A 25 7.28 -7.50 -18.17
C GLN A 25 7.43 -6.93 -19.57
N THR A 26 8.27 -5.89 -19.69
CA THR A 26 8.68 -5.33 -20.97
C THR A 26 10.19 -5.52 -21.13
N GLY A 27 10.58 -6.63 -21.76
CA GLY A 27 11.95 -6.87 -22.19
C GLY A 27 12.29 -8.35 -22.35
N ILE A 28 12.71 -8.74 -23.55
CA ILE A 28 13.26 -10.07 -23.83
C ILE A 28 14.71 -10.06 -23.34
N VAL A 29 14.91 -10.28 -22.04
CA VAL A 29 16.23 -10.67 -21.51
C VAL A 29 16.29 -12.19 -21.61
N LYS A 30 17.24 -12.70 -22.39
CA LYS A 30 17.43 -14.15 -22.48
C LYS A 30 17.96 -14.67 -21.16
N THR A 31 17.50 -15.85 -20.74
CA THR A 31 17.92 -16.49 -19.48
C THR A 31 19.42 -16.82 -19.45
N GLU A 32 20.06 -16.94 -20.61
CA GLU A 32 21.50 -17.20 -20.75
C GLU A 32 22.39 -15.98 -20.46
N ASP A 33 21.83 -14.76 -20.37
CA ASP A 33 22.59 -13.52 -20.20
C ASP A 33 22.73 -13.05 -18.74
N PHE A 34 22.21 -13.78 -17.74
CA PHE A 34 22.21 -13.33 -16.34
C PHE A 34 23.60 -13.18 -15.71
N SER A 35 24.60 -13.94 -16.19
CA SER A 35 25.98 -13.83 -15.72
C SER A 35 26.77 -12.71 -16.39
N LEU A 36 26.21 -12.09 -17.43
CA LEU A 36 26.83 -10.98 -18.16
C LEU A 36 26.34 -9.64 -17.60
N PRO A 37 27.14 -8.57 -17.68
CA PRO A 37 26.72 -7.25 -17.24
C PRO A 37 25.47 -6.82 -18.03
N ALA A 38 24.36 -6.65 -17.31
CA ALA A 38 23.10 -6.21 -17.90
C ALA A 38 23.08 -4.68 -18.08
N TYR A 39 22.39 -4.24 -19.13
CA TYR A 39 22.07 -2.83 -19.31
C TYR A 39 20.98 -2.42 -18.31
N ILE A 40 21.21 -1.34 -17.55
CA ILE A 40 20.25 -0.83 -16.55
C ILE A 40 20.24 0.69 -16.64
N ASP A 41 19.07 1.28 -16.85
CA ASP A 41 18.87 2.73 -16.74
C ASP A 41 18.66 3.10 -15.27
N LEU A 42 19.67 3.76 -14.68
CA LEU A 42 19.60 4.18 -13.30
C LEU A 42 20.11 5.62 -13.14
N ARG A 43 19.35 6.46 -12.43
CA ARG A 43 19.71 7.87 -12.22
C ARG A 43 21.03 8.06 -11.48
N THR A 44 21.36 7.17 -10.54
CA THR A 44 22.58 7.24 -9.73
C THR A 44 23.81 6.73 -10.49
N LEU A 45 23.61 5.97 -11.57
CA LEU A 45 24.66 5.44 -12.42
C LEU A 45 24.48 5.96 -13.85
N PRO A 46 25.01 7.15 -14.18
CA PRO A 46 24.84 7.75 -15.51
C PRO A 46 25.41 6.93 -16.66
N LEU A 47 26.35 6.03 -16.36
CA LEU A 47 27.10 5.25 -17.32
C LEU A 47 26.91 3.76 -17.02
N PRO A 48 26.01 3.07 -17.73
CA PRO A 48 25.80 1.64 -17.56
C PRO A 48 27.01 0.86 -18.08
N ALA A 49 27.25 -0.31 -17.49
CA ALA A 49 28.39 -1.18 -17.83
C ALA A 49 28.28 -1.82 -19.22
N ALA A 50 27.05 -2.00 -19.72
CA ALA A 50 26.75 -2.48 -21.06
C ALA A 50 26.08 -1.39 -21.89
N THR A 51 26.10 -1.52 -23.22
CA THR A 51 25.32 -0.69 -24.14
C THR A 51 23.91 -1.25 -24.32
N TYR A 52 22.94 -0.40 -24.65
CA TYR A 52 21.58 -0.83 -24.91
C TYR A 52 21.49 -1.76 -26.13
N THR A 53 22.05 -1.33 -27.26
CA THR A 53 22.08 -2.13 -28.48
C THR A 53 23.32 -3.03 -28.50
N LYS A 54 23.13 -4.35 -28.40
CA LYS A 54 24.21 -5.35 -28.52
C LYS A 54 24.58 -5.67 -29.98
N VAL A 55 23.59 -5.69 -30.88
CA VAL A 55 23.77 -6.04 -32.30
C VAL A 55 23.55 -4.80 -33.15
N LEU A 56 24.60 -4.29 -33.78
CA LEU A 56 24.53 -3.09 -34.62
C LEU A 56 24.25 -3.45 -36.08
N SER A 57 23.34 -2.70 -36.69
CA SER A 57 23.10 -2.71 -38.14
C SER A 57 24.29 -2.14 -38.92
N ALA A 58 24.35 -2.37 -40.24
CA ALA A 58 25.44 -1.87 -41.07
C ALA A 58 25.59 -0.34 -41.02
N GLU A 59 24.45 0.38 -41.01
CA GLU A 59 24.42 1.84 -40.89
C GLU A 59 24.93 2.31 -39.53
N GLN A 60 24.49 1.66 -38.44
CA GLN A 60 24.94 1.99 -37.10
C GLN A 60 26.45 1.73 -36.92
N ARG A 61 27.01 0.71 -37.57
CA ARG A 61 28.45 0.47 -37.61
C ARG A 61 29.20 1.59 -38.33
N ALA A 62 28.69 2.04 -39.47
CA ALA A 62 29.26 3.19 -40.18
C ALA A 62 29.19 4.48 -39.33
N LEU A 63 28.09 4.70 -38.59
CA LEU A 63 28.01 5.81 -37.62
C LEU A 63 29.03 5.67 -36.50
N LYS A 64 29.27 4.46 -35.98
CA LYS A 64 30.31 4.20 -34.96
C LYS A 64 31.74 4.42 -35.49
N GLU A 65 31.97 4.22 -36.78
CA GLU A 65 33.23 4.58 -37.41
C GLU A 65 33.38 6.10 -37.54
N LYS A 66 32.30 6.80 -37.91
CA LYS A 66 32.26 8.27 -37.93
C LYS A 66 32.42 8.90 -36.53
N GLU A 67 31.93 8.24 -35.47
CA GLU A 67 32.08 8.69 -34.07
C GLU A 67 33.56 8.82 -33.66
N LYS A 68 34.46 8.03 -34.27
CA LYS A 68 35.91 8.09 -34.03
C LYS A 68 36.56 9.34 -34.66
N ALA A 69 35.90 9.97 -35.61
CA ALA A 69 36.36 11.21 -36.25
C ALA A 69 35.88 12.45 -35.47
N SER A 70 36.02 13.65 -36.06
CA SER A 70 35.61 14.89 -35.40
C SER A 70 34.09 15.01 -35.26
N TRP A 71 33.61 15.30 -34.05
CA TRP A 71 32.18 15.46 -33.72
C TRP A 71 31.56 16.73 -34.30
N SER A 72 32.38 17.64 -34.82
CA SER A 72 31.92 18.82 -35.56
C SER A 72 31.36 18.47 -36.93
N ALA A 73 31.75 17.32 -37.51
CA ALA A 73 31.27 16.85 -38.80
C ALA A 73 29.96 16.05 -38.70
N LEU A 74 29.52 15.68 -37.49
CA LEU A 74 28.28 14.94 -37.28
C LEU A 74 27.06 15.88 -37.25
N SER A 75 26.01 15.48 -37.96
CA SER A 75 24.71 16.16 -37.90
C SER A 75 24.04 15.97 -36.53
N VAL A 76 23.04 16.79 -36.23
CA VAL A 76 22.28 16.68 -34.97
C VAL A 76 21.57 15.32 -34.89
N ASP A 77 21.00 14.85 -36.01
CA ASP A 77 20.29 13.57 -36.07
C ASP A 77 21.24 12.38 -35.86
N GLU A 78 22.46 12.43 -36.43
CA GLU A 78 23.48 11.40 -36.20
C GLU A 78 23.90 11.32 -34.72
N LYS A 79 23.95 12.47 -34.02
CA LYS A 79 24.23 12.51 -32.58
C LYS A 79 23.09 11.90 -31.76
N VAL A 80 21.84 12.14 -32.15
CA VAL A 80 20.66 11.53 -31.51
C VAL A 80 20.65 10.01 -31.73
N GLU A 81 20.97 9.55 -32.93
CA GLU A 81 21.06 8.12 -33.22
C GLU A 81 22.17 7.45 -32.40
N LEU A 82 23.36 8.07 -32.30
CA LEU A 82 24.43 7.59 -31.41
C LEU A 82 23.99 7.51 -29.95
N TYR A 83 23.18 8.45 -29.50
CA TYR A 83 22.60 8.43 -28.16
C TYR A 83 21.66 7.23 -27.99
N ARG A 84 20.74 6.99 -28.93
CA ARG A 84 19.77 5.87 -28.88
C ARG A 84 20.42 4.49 -29.05
N ILE A 85 21.58 4.40 -29.70
CA ILE A 85 22.39 3.17 -29.75
C ILE A 85 22.97 2.84 -28.36
N LYS A 86 23.44 3.88 -27.64
CA LYS A 86 24.10 3.70 -26.34
C LYS A 86 23.10 3.55 -25.21
N PHE A 87 22.07 4.40 -25.20
CA PHE A 87 21.09 4.52 -24.13
C PHE A 87 19.67 4.30 -24.65
N LYS A 88 18.84 3.62 -23.86
CA LYS A 88 17.42 3.40 -24.17
C LYS A 88 16.61 4.68 -23.96
N GLU A 89 16.65 5.22 -22.74
CA GLU A 89 15.83 6.35 -22.29
C GLU A 89 16.68 7.57 -21.94
N THR A 90 16.12 8.76 -22.17
CA THR A 90 16.73 10.01 -21.69
C THR A 90 16.48 10.21 -20.20
N TYR A 91 17.27 11.07 -19.56
CA TYR A 91 17.03 11.48 -18.18
C TYR A 91 15.64 12.08 -17.95
N ALA A 92 15.08 12.77 -18.95
CA ALA A 92 13.73 13.31 -18.88
C ALA A 92 12.67 12.20 -18.96
N GLU A 93 12.87 11.21 -19.84
CA GLU A 93 12.00 10.04 -19.98
C GLU A 93 12.02 9.18 -18.70
N MET A 94 13.20 8.88 -18.17
CA MET A 94 13.39 8.12 -16.92
C MET A 94 12.82 8.86 -15.69
N ASN A 95 12.79 10.20 -15.72
CA ASN A 95 12.25 11.01 -14.63
C ASN A 95 10.74 11.30 -14.79
N LYS A 96 10.08 10.72 -15.80
CA LYS A 96 8.64 10.89 -15.98
C LYS A 96 7.88 10.25 -14.81
N GLY A 97 7.08 11.03 -14.10
CA GLY A 97 6.25 10.53 -13.01
C GLY A 97 5.21 9.53 -13.50
N SER A 98 5.03 8.42 -12.77
CA SER A 98 4.01 7.42 -13.09
C SER A 98 2.63 7.85 -12.55
N ALA A 99 1.57 7.52 -13.28
CA ALA A 99 0.19 7.74 -12.86
C ALA A 99 -0.39 6.54 -12.09
N GLU A 100 0.45 5.59 -11.70
CA GLU A 100 0.06 4.34 -11.03
C GLU A 100 -0.61 4.59 -9.67
N TRP A 101 -0.25 5.66 -8.97
CA TRP A 101 -0.90 6.03 -7.72
C TRP A 101 -2.41 6.25 -7.87
N LYS A 102 -2.87 6.69 -9.06
CA LYS A 102 -4.30 6.90 -9.33
C LYS A 102 -5.06 5.58 -9.38
N THR A 103 -4.45 4.54 -9.98
CA THR A 103 -5.09 3.21 -10.06
C THR A 103 -5.06 2.52 -8.70
N ILE A 104 -4.00 2.72 -7.90
CA ILE A 104 -3.94 2.23 -6.51
C ILE A 104 -5.06 2.84 -5.67
N ILE A 105 -5.20 4.17 -5.67
CA ILE A 105 -6.28 4.84 -4.92
C ILE A 105 -7.65 4.43 -5.44
N GLY A 106 -7.83 4.35 -6.76
CA GLY A 106 -9.08 3.88 -7.36
C GLY A 106 -9.45 2.47 -6.92
N GLY A 107 -8.48 1.54 -6.93
CA GLY A 107 -8.67 0.17 -6.46
C GLY A 107 -9.06 0.11 -4.98
N VAL A 108 -8.33 0.81 -4.11
CA VAL A 108 -8.63 0.86 -2.66
C VAL A 108 -10.05 1.39 -2.40
N CYS A 109 -10.41 2.52 -3.02
CA CYS A 109 -11.74 3.11 -2.87
C CYS A 109 -12.86 2.19 -3.38
N LEU A 110 -12.63 1.48 -4.48
CA LEU A 110 -13.58 0.53 -5.04
C LEU A 110 -13.82 -0.65 -4.07
N PHE A 111 -12.76 -1.23 -3.51
CA PHE A 111 -12.91 -2.34 -2.55
C PHE A 111 -13.57 -1.92 -1.24
N LEU A 112 -13.27 -0.72 -0.73
CA LEU A 112 -13.95 -0.17 0.45
C LEU A 112 -15.44 0.10 0.16
N GLY A 113 -15.76 0.64 -1.01
CA GLY A 113 -17.13 0.87 -1.45
C GLY A 113 -17.93 -0.43 -1.57
N LEU A 114 -17.37 -1.46 -2.21
CA LEU A 114 -18.00 -2.78 -2.33
C LEU A 114 -18.20 -3.45 -0.97
N THR A 115 -17.19 -3.41 -0.10
CA THR A 115 -17.28 -3.99 1.26
C THR A 115 -18.34 -3.29 2.10
N GLY A 116 -18.41 -1.95 2.04
CA GLY A 116 -19.43 -1.17 2.71
C GLY A 116 -20.85 -1.50 2.20
N LEU A 117 -21.02 -1.66 0.89
CA LEU A 117 -22.31 -2.03 0.29
C LEU A 117 -22.76 -3.42 0.74
N LEU A 118 -21.85 -4.41 0.74
CA LEU A 118 -22.12 -5.76 1.23
C LEU A 118 -22.50 -5.76 2.71
N TYR A 119 -21.82 -4.96 3.54
CA TYR A 119 -22.13 -4.84 4.97
C TYR A 119 -23.54 -4.27 5.22
N ILE A 120 -23.94 -3.23 4.48
CA ILE A 120 -25.29 -2.65 4.59
C ILE A 120 -26.34 -3.69 4.17
N TRP A 121 -26.10 -4.44 3.09
CA TRP A 121 -26.99 -5.49 2.63
C TRP A 121 -27.14 -6.61 3.66
N GLN A 122 -26.04 -7.10 4.24
CA GLN A 122 -26.06 -8.08 5.33
C GLN A 122 -26.85 -7.56 6.54
N ASN A 123 -26.67 -6.30 6.91
CA ASN A 123 -27.37 -5.71 8.04
C ASN A 123 -28.89 -5.58 7.80
N LYS A 124 -29.28 -5.16 6.59
CA LYS A 124 -30.68 -4.89 6.22
C LYS A 124 -31.49 -6.14 5.87
N TYR A 125 -30.87 -7.20 5.35
CA TYR A 125 -31.60 -8.42 4.98
C TYR A 125 -31.27 -9.60 5.89
N GLY A 126 -30.08 -9.64 6.50
CA GLY A 126 -29.69 -10.70 7.43
C GLY A 126 -30.31 -10.58 8.83
N ARG A 127 -30.44 -9.36 9.38
CA ARG A 127 -30.89 -9.14 10.77
C ARG A 127 -32.41 -9.11 10.95
N TYR A 128 -33.16 -8.75 9.91
CA TYR A 128 -34.63 -8.67 9.97
C TYR A 128 -35.30 -10.05 10.12
N SER A 129 -34.64 -11.14 9.73
CA SER A 129 -35.16 -12.51 9.93
C SER A 129 -35.09 -13.01 11.38
N ALA A 130 -34.34 -12.34 12.27
CA ALA A 130 -34.17 -12.73 13.67
C ALA A 130 -34.89 -11.81 14.67
N LEU A 131 -35.11 -10.53 14.31
CA LEU A 131 -35.71 -9.52 15.19
C LEU A 131 -37.23 -9.66 15.41
N GLU A 132 -37.96 -10.34 14.52
CA GLU A 132 -39.38 -10.58 14.73
C GLU A 132 -39.66 -11.51 15.93
N ARG A 133 -38.76 -12.46 16.23
CA ARG A 133 -38.95 -13.37 17.38
C ARG A 133 -38.68 -12.71 18.73
N THR A 134 -37.72 -11.79 18.82
CA THR A 134 -37.37 -11.16 20.10
C THR A 134 -38.32 -10.04 20.48
N VAL A 135 -38.82 -9.26 19.50
CA VAL A 135 -39.80 -8.19 19.76
C VAL A 135 -41.15 -8.76 20.20
N LEU A 136 -41.58 -9.91 19.66
CA LEU A 136 -42.79 -10.60 20.11
C LEU A 136 -42.68 -11.14 21.55
N LEU A 137 -41.50 -11.66 21.95
CA LEU A 137 -41.27 -12.15 23.31
C LEU A 137 -41.18 -11.01 24.35
N VAL A 138 -40.59 -9.87 24.00
CA VAL A 138 -40.53 -8.70 24.89
C VAL A 138 -41.90 -8.03 25.05
N ARG A 139 -42.77 -8.05 24.03
CA ARG A 139 -44.16 -7.55 24.14
C ARG A 139 -45.10 -8.49 24.90
N ALA A 140 -44.80 -9.78 24.98
CA ALA A 140 -45.58 -10.77 25.71
C ALA A 140 -45.17 -10.93 27.19
N ALA A 141 -44.12 -10.23 27.65
CA ALA A 141 -43.71 -10.27 29.05
C ALA A 141 -44.68 -9.45 29.92
N PRO A 142 -45.45 -10.06 30.84
CA PRO A 142 -46.25 -9.30 31.78
C PRO A 142 -45.32 -8.53 32.74
N ALA A 143 -45.58 -7.23 32.88
CA ALA A 143 -44.92 -6.38 33.86
C ALA A 143 -45.26 -6.86 35.28
N LYS A 144 -44.30 -7.50 35.97
CA LYS A 144 -44.39 -7.67 37.43
C LYS A 144 -43.94 -6.39 38.12
N SER A 145 -44.90 -5.72 38.73
CA SER A 145 -44.77 -4.53 39.56
C SER A 145 -43.97 -4.79 40.83
N SER A 146 -43.07 -3.85 41.13
CA SER A 146 -42.94 -3.09 42.38
C SER A 146 -42.87 -3.83 43.74
N GLN A 147 -41.89 -3.37 44.53
CA GLN A 147 -41.64 -3.59 45.98
C GLN A 147 -40.81 -4.84 46.34
N GLU A 148 -39.47 -4.71 46.31
CA GLU A 148 -38.56 -5.14 47.39
C GLU A 148 -37.21 -4.41 47.21
N GLY A 149 -37.23 -3.09 47.39
CA GLY A 149 -36.03 -2.30 47.57
C GLY A 149 -36.03 -1.72 48.96
N LEU A 150 -35.48 -2.45 49.96
CA LEU A 150 -34.94 -1.86 51.20
C LEU A 150 -34.28 -2.87 52.16
N LEU A 151 -33.34 -3.72 51.71
CA LEU A 151 -32.30 -4.22 52.63
C LEU A 151 -31.10 -4.87 51.92
N PHE A 152 -30.34 -4.09 51.13
CA PHE A 152 -28.95 -4.48 50.84
C PHE A 152 -28.00 -3.50 51.53
N LYS A 153 -27.63 -3.88 52.75
CA LYS A 153 -26.66 -3.24 53.63
C LYS A 153 -25.30 -3.23 52.94
N ILE A 154 -24.77 -2.05 52.59
CA ILE A 154 -23.35 -1.93 52.20
C ILE A 154 -22.51 -1.97 53.49
N PRO A 155 -21.56 -2.92 53.65
CA PRO A 155 -20.61 -2.87 54.75
C PRO A 155 -19.57 -1.77 54.48
N SER A 156 -19.58 -0.76 55.37
CA SER A 156 -18.51 0.21 55.54
C SER A 156 -17.32 -0.48 56.20
N HIS A 157 -16.17 -0.50 55.53
CA HIS A 157 -14.89 -0.86 56.14
C HIS A 157 -14.09 0.43 56.37
N ASN A 158 -14.13 0.95 57.61
CA ASN A 158 -13.27 2.01 58.08
C ASN A 158 -12.08 1.42 58.84
N GLY A 159 -10.89 1.94 58.58
CA GLY A 159 -9.65 1.70 59.34
C GLY A 159 -8.46 1.60 58.38
N SER A 160 -7.41 2.41 58.43
CA SER A 160 -6.88 3.20 59.54
C SER A 160 -5.94 4.29 59.02
N LYS A 161 -5.75 5.28 59.89
CA LYS A 161 -4.89 6.47 59.80
C LYS A 161 -3.45 6.21 59.33
N GLY A 162 -2.91 7.18 58.58
CA GLY A 162 -1.47 7.39 58.36
C GLY A 162 -1.24 8.59 57.43
N LYS A 163 -1.42 9.82 57.91
CA LYS A 163 -0.37 10.73 58.40
C LYS A 163 0.62 11.22 57.31
N SER A 164 0.31 12.40 56.79
CA SER A 164 1.19 13.49 56.31
C SER A 164 2.28 13.19 55.26
N ARG A 165 2.22 13.88 54.11
CA ARG A 165 3.14 15.02 53.82
C ARG A 165 2.72 15.78 52.56
N SER A 166 2.86 17.09 52.65
CA SER A 166 2.64 18.13 51.64
C SER A 166 3.70 18.17 50.52
N ARG A 167 3.26 18.62 49.33
CA ARG A 167 3.91 19.60 48.42
C ARG A 167 3.18 19.54 47.08
N ASP A 168 2.38 20.53 46.71
CA ASP A 168 2.75 21.86 46.19
C ASP A 168 3.41 21.83 44.80
N SER A 169 2.72 22.51 43.88
CA SER A 169 3.26 23.43 42.86
C SER A 169 3.85 22.88 41.56
N TYR A 170 3.02 23.02 40.51
CA TYR A 170 3.22 23.77 39.26
C TYR A 170 4.61 24.37 38.95
N THR A 171 4.91 24.41 37.64
CA THR A 171 6.03 25.06 36.90
C THR A 171 7.42 24.48 37.11
N ASP A 172 8.34 24.48 36.15
CA ASP A 172 8.42 24.67 34.69
C ASP A 172 9.92 24.44 34.41
N THR A 173 10.27 24.33 33.15
CA THR A 173 11.59 24.68 32.60
C THR A 173 12.78 23.73 32.78
N HIS A 174 13.24 23.31 31.59
CA HIS A 174 14.62 23.12 31.17
C HIS A 174 15.49 22.09 31.92
N LEU A 175 15.85 21.01 31.21
CA LEU A 175 17.22 20.74 30.75
C LEU A 175 17.30 19.34 30.10
N LEU A 176 17.57 19.29 28.80
CA LEU A 176 18.48 18.28 28.21
C LEU A 176 19.85 18.44 28.92
N PRO A 177 20.77 17.44 29.01
CA PRO A 177 21.10 16.52 27.92
C PRO A 177 21.64 15.12 28.32
N CYS A 178 21.97 14.34 27.27
CA CYS A 178 23.11 13.40 27.18
C CYS A 178 23.26 12.17 28.11
N CYS A 179 23.32 11.03 27.42
CA CYS A 179 24.31 9.94 27.52
C CYS A 179 24.55 9.20 28.85
N ALA A 180 24.39 7.87 28.79
CA ALA A 180 25.21 6.78 29.37
C ALA A 180 24.27 5.60 29.70
N GLY A 181 24.53 4.35 29.35
CA GLY A 181 25.64 3.68 28.67
C GLY A 181 25.23 2.23 28.39
#